data_AF-A0A356ID41-F1
#
_entry.id   AF-A0A356ID41-F1
#
_cell.length_a   1.000
_cell.length_b   1.000
_cell.length_c   1.000
_cell.angle_alpha   90.00
_cell.angle_beta   90.00
_cell.angle_gamma   90.00
#
_symmetry.space_group_name_H-M   'P 1'
#
loop_
_entity.id
_entity.type
_entity.pdbx_description
1 polymer ?
#
loop_
_entity_poly.entity_id
_entity_poly.type
_entity_poly.pdbx_seq_one_letter_code
_entity_poly.pdbx_strand_id
1 'polypeptide(L)'
;MTAKLNFRGKPRSELIGYATPMVVHPGDAVSFRISTEAAEYDANLVRLIHGDNNPEGPGFKSETIDGFGQTLKGRQQNTYPGSFLFIKSGINVSISDEFTVQAWIRATKPKQENYQGILAQNSDSSGFGLYVDSNGGIALRLVRDKKVTEVATNHPIQEGQWYFVVCTYDAASGKAMVMQRQAGRWPNPDADCERSVSVPEGSFASTDVAITIAAGGLQEGSEIAPRNCFNGKIESPRLFAQSLTSEEVEHLFSDGSPEAIPGLIGAWDFSKTPANSTEIIDISGNQLNGTVVNFPMRGLTGHNWTGRIFSRKEAPHQYGSIHFH
;
A
#
# COMPACT_ATOMS: atom_id res chain seq x y z
N MET A 1 5.35 -8.70 -16.47
CA MET A 1 5.56 -10.15 -16.70
C MET A 1 5.50 -10.84 -15.35
N THR A 2 4.46 -11.60 -15.09
CA THR A 2 4.22 -12.31 -13.83
C THR A 2 5.28 -13.40 -13.69
N ALA A 3 6.13 -13.30 -12.67
CA ALA A 3 7.09 -14.35 -12.35
C ALA A 3 6.31 -15.63 -11.97
N LYS A 4 6.31 -16.60 -12.88
CA LYS A 4 5.80 -17.95 -12.61
C LYS A 4 6.69 -18.57 -11.53
N LEU A 5 6.17 -18.71 -10.32
CA LEU A 5 6.76 -19.54 -9.27
C LEU A 5 6.73 -20.99 -9.76
N ASN A 6 7.85 -21.46 -10.31
CA ASN A 6 7.98 -22.81 -10.85
C ASN A 6 8.17 -23.82 -9.71
N PHE A 7 7.07 -24.40 -9.21
CA PHE A 7 7.13 -25.61 -8.39
C PHE A 7 7.11 -26.86 -9.30
N ARG A 8 8.26 -27.56 -9.36
CA ARG A 8 8.42 -28.96 -9.81
C ARG A 8 7.74 -29.38 -11.15
N GLY A 9 8.13 -28.75 -12.25
CA GLY A 9 8.46 -29.46 -13.49
C GLY A 9 7.39 -30.21 -14.30
N LYS A 10 6.08 -30.06 -14.03
CA LYS A 10 5.00 -30.40 -14.98
C LYS A 10 3.86 -29.38 -14.86
N PRO A 11 3.24 -28.93 -15.97
CA PRO A 11 2.03 -28.13 -15.90
C PRO A 11 0.89 -29.03 -15.43
N ARG A 12 0.68 -29.11 -14.12
CA ARG A 12 -0.64 -29.50 -13.62
C ARG A 12 -1.53 -28.28 -13.86
N SER A 13 -2.67 -28.47 -14.51
CA SER A 13 -3.75 -27.50 -14.42
C SER A 13 -4.06 -27.34 -12.94
N GLU A 14 -3.59 -26.23 -12.35
CA GLU A 14 -3.84 -25.96 -10.95
C GLU A 14 -5.34 -25.69 -10.80
N LEU A 15 -6.00 -26.46 -9.95
CA LEU A 15 -7.33 -26.16 -9.46
C LEU A 15 -7.15 -25.82 -8.00
N ILE A 16 -7.33 -24.54 -7.69
CA ILE A 16 -7.22 -24.02 -6.33
C ILE A 16 -8.52 -23.32 -5.98
N GLY A 17 -8.86 -23.32 -4.70
CA GLY A 17 -10.03 -22.59 -4.26
C GLY A 17 -10.20 -22.59 -2.76
N TYR A 18 -11.21 -21.84 -2.32
CA TYR A 18 -11.58 -21.73 -0.92
C TYR A 18 -13.11 -21.65 -0.80
N ALA A 19 -13.60 -21.89 0.42
CA ALA A 19 -15.00 -21.76 0.78
C ALA A 19 -15.21 -20.59 1.74
N THR A 20 -16.38 -19.95 1.66
CA THR A 20 -16.80 -18.91 2.61
C THR A 20 -18.32 -18.96 2.82
N PRO A 21 -18.81 -18.97 4.08
CA PRO A 21 -18.03 -19.13 5.31
C PRO A 21 -17.47 -20.56 5.46
N MET A 22 -16.51 -20.76 6.38
CA MET A 22 -15.89 -22.08 6.59
C MET A 22 -16.78 -23.07 7.35
N VAL A 23 -17.78 -22.56 8.09
CA VAL A 23 -18.72 -23.35 8.88
C VAL A 23 -20.13 -22.85 8.56
N VAL A 24 -21.04 -23.79 8.31
CA VAL A 24 -22.43 -23.53 7.96
C VAL A 24 -23.36 -24.49 8.71
N HIS A 25 -24.58 -24.06 8.99
CA HIS A 25 -25.66 -24.85 9.56
C HIS A 25 -26.68 -25.28 8.48
N PRO A 26 -27.57 -26.24 8.77
CA PRO A 26 -28.64 -26.61 7.84
C PRO A 26 -29.47 -25.38 7.43
N GLY A 27 -29.57 -25.14 6.12
CA GLY A 27 -30.28 -23.99 5.55
C GLY A 27 -29.37 -22.81 5.17
N ASP A 28 -28.13 -22.77 5.67
CA ASP A 28 -27.16 -21.73 5.30
C ASP A 28 -26.57 -21.97 3.91
N ALA A 29 -26.18 -20.88 3.25
CA ALA A 29 -25.44 -20.92 2.00
C ALA A 29 -23.93 -20.92 2.23
N VAL A 30 -23.19 -21.76 1.50
CA VAL A 30 -21.73 -21.72 1.38
C VAL A 30 -21.33 -21.38 -0.05
N SER A 31 -20.37 -20.48 -0.21
CA SER A 31 -19.81 -20.10 -1.51
C SER A 31 -18.44 -20.71 -1.70
N PHE A 32 -18.19 -21.30 -2.86
CA PHE A 32 -16.86 -21.78 -3.26
C PHE A 32 -16.28 -20.87 -4.35
N ARG A 33 -15.02 -20.47 -4.20
CA ARG A 33 -14.28 -19.65 -5.17
C ARG A 33 -13.14 -20.48 -5.74
N ILE A 34 -13.28 -20.88 -7.00
CA ILE A 34 -12.33 -21.80 -7.67
C ILE A 34 -11.62 -21.09 -8.84
N SER A 35 -10.29 -21.15 -8.86
CA SER A 35 -9.45 -20.69 -9.97
C SER A 35 -8.83 -21.91 -10.65
N THR A 36 -8.96 -22.00 -11.97
CA THR A 36 -8.34 -23.07 -12.76
C THR A 36 -8.09 -22.66 -14.20
N GLU A 37 -7.09 -23.26 -14.83
CA GLU A 37 -6.81 -23.15 -16.27
C GLU A 37 -7.71 -24.08 -17.12
N ALA A 38 -8.38 -25.05 -16.51
CA ALA A 38 -9.28 -25.96 -17.20
C ALA A 38 -10.57 -25.23 -17.65
N ALA A 39 -11.12 -25.61 -18.81
CA ALA A 39 -12.38 -25.06 -19.29
C ALA A 39 -13.58 -25.48 -18.42
N GLU A 40 -13.49 -26.67 -17.82
CA GLU A 40 -14.52 -27.25 -16.95
C GLU A 40 -13.85 -28.06 -15.82
N TYR A 41 -14.57 -28.23 -14.72
CA TYR A 41 -14.18 -29.08 -13.60
C TYR A 41 -15.40 -29.71 -12.93
N ASP A 42 -15.21 -30.89 -12.35
CA ASP A 42 -16.24 -31.58 -11.59
C ASP A 42 -16.14 -31.23 -10.10
N ALA A 43 -17.28 -30.96 -9.48
CA ALA A 43 -17.42 -30.70 -8.05
C ALA A 43 -18.35 -31.74 -7.43
N ASN A 44 -17.83 -32.49 -6.46
CA ASN A 44 -18.57 -33.49 -5.68
C ASN A 44 -18.44 -33.17 -4.19
N LEU A 45 -19.47 -33.49 -3.41
CA LEU A 45 -19.43 -33.34 -1.95
C LEU A 45 -18.97 -34.65 -1.31
N VAL A 46 -18.04 -34.57 -0.36
CA VAL A 46 -17.55 -35.72 0.38
C VAL A 46 -17.52 -35.45 1.88
N ARG A 47 -17.76 -36.50 2.67
CA ARG A 47 -17.48 -36.56 4.10
C ARG A 47 -16.07 -37.11 4.29
N LEU A 48 -15.15 -36.26 4.74
CA LEU A 48 -13.81 -36.69 5.13
C LEU A 48 -13.87 -37.46 6.45
N ILE A 49 -13.27 -38.66 6.48
CA ILE A 49 -13.23 -39.54 7.67
C ILE A 49 -11.80 -39.64 8.19
N HIS A 50 -10.81 -39.81 7.31
CA HIS A 50 -9.41 -39.92 7.68
C HIS A 50 -8.50 -39.35 6.58
N GLY A 51 -7.57 -38.48 6.95
CA GLY A 51 -6.73 -37.75 6.00
C GLY A 51 -5.30 -38.30 5.79
N ASP A 52 -4.81 -39.16 6.69
CA ASP A 52 -3.43 -39.65 6.63
C ASP A 52 -3.31 -40.84 5.65
N ASN A 53 -2.31 -40.74 4.77
CA ASN A 53 -1.98 -41.70 3.72
C ASN A 53 -0.90 -42.70 4.15
N ASN A 54 -0.46 -42.69 5.41
CA ASN A 54 0.50 -43.67 5.91
C ASN A 54 0.00 -45.11 5.68
N PRO A 55 0.76 -45.95 4.95
CA PRO A 55 0.36 -47.34 4.67
C PRO A 55 0.30 -48.22 5.94
N GLU A 56 0.97 -47.85 7.03
CA GLU A 56 0.87 -48.54 8.32
C GLU A 56 -0.32 -48.06 9.17
N GLY A 57 -0.97 -46.97 8.74
CA GLY A 57 -2.19 -46.45 9.35
C GLY A 57 -3.46 -46.96 8.66
N PRO A 58 -4.64 -46.43 9.02
CA PRO A 58 -5.90 -46.82 8.40
C PRO A 58 -6.08 -46.29 6.97
N GLY A 59 -5.15 -45.48 6.45
CA GLY A 59 -5.18 -44.88 5.11
C GLY A 59 -6.22 -43.76 4.93
N PHE A 60 -6.18 -43.06 3.80
CA PHE A 60 -7.16 -42.00 3.50
C PHE A 60 -8.57 -42.58 3.31
N LYS A 61 -9.56 -41.95 3.95
CA LYS A 61 -10.97 -42.37 3.90
C LYS A 61 -11.87 -41.16 3.71
N SER A 62 -12.72 -41.26 2.70
CA SER A 62 -13.80 -40.32 2.43
C SER A 62 -15.03 -41.07 1.91
N GLU A 63 -16.21 -40.54 2.22
CA GLU A 63 -17.47 -41.02 1.66
C GLU A 63 -18.08 -39.94 0.76
N THR A 64 -18.48 -40.31 -0.45
CA THR A 64 -19.22 -39.41 -1.33
C THR A 64 -20.63 -39.19 -0.78
N ILE A 65 -21.10 -37.95 -0.82
CA ILE A 65 -22.47 -37.60 -0.46
C ILE A 65 -23.30 -37.53 -1.73
N ASP A 66 -24.29 -38.39 -1.84
CA ASP A 66 -25.23 -38.41 -2.96
C ASP A 66 -26.06 -37.12 -3.01
N GLY A 67 -26.45 -36.71 -4.21
CA GLY A 67 -27.27 -35.51 -4.42
C GLY A 67 -26.48 -34.22 -4.66
N PHE A 68 -25.14 -34.27 -4.66
CA PHE A 68 -24.29 -33.14 -5.07
C PHE A 68 -23.13 -33.59 -5.97
N GLY A 69 -23.33 -33.41 -7.28
CA GLY A 69 -22.33 -33.61 -8.32
C GLY A 69 -22.62 -32.70 -9.50
N GLN A 70 -21.69 -31.83 -9.87
CA GLN A 70 -21.87 -30.85 -10.94
C GLN A 70 -20.59 -30.67 -11.76
N THR A 71 -20.73 -30.57 -13.07
CA THR A 71 -19.67 -30.05 -13.95
C THR A 71 -19.86 -28.55 -14.10
N LEU A 72 -18.82 -27.78 -13.75
CA LEU A 72 -18.84 -26.33 -13.70
C LEU A 72 -17.80 -25.77 -14.66
N LYS A 73 -18.07 -24.59 -15.22
CA LYS A 73 -17.08 -23.87 -16.05
C LYS A 73 -15.90 -23.42 -15.19
N GLY A 74 -14.71 -23.78 -15.63
CA GLY A 74 -13.47 -23.29 -15.06
C GLY A 74 -13.11 -21.92 -15.63
N ARG A 75 -12.44 -21.12 -14.80
CA ARG A 75 -11.81 -19.86 -15.22
C ARG A 75 -10.65 -19.54 -14.29
N GLN A 76 -9.63 -18.89 -14.86
CA GLN A 76 -8.55 -18.35 -14.06
C GLN A 76 -9.02 -17.08 -13.36
N GLN A 77 -8.74 -16.98 -12.06
CA GLN A 77 -8.97 -15.79 -11.25
C GLN A 77 -7.62 -15.28 -10.76
N ASN A 78 -7.32 -14.02 -11.03
CA ASN A 78 -6.08 -13.38 -10.59
C ASN A 78 -6.17 -13.02 -9.10
N THR A 79 -5.08 -13.22 -8.38
CA THR A 79 -4.90 -12.76 -7.01
C THR A 79 -3.86 -11.66 -7.00
N TYR A 80 -4.17 -10.55 -6.33
CA TYR A 80 -3.29 -9.39 -6.27
C TYR A 80 -2.73 -9.25 -4.85
N PRO A 81 -1.51 -9.77 -4.59
CA PRO A 81 -0.88 -9.64 -3.29
C PRO A 81 -0.43 -8.20 -3.04
N GLY A 82 -0.17 -7.90 -1.78
CA GLY A 82 0.28 -6.58 -1.34
C GLY A 82 -0.79 -5.87 -0.53
N SER A 83 -0.43 -5.46 0.66
CA SER A 83 -1.28 -4.68 1.55
C SER A 83 -1.04 -3.19 1.33
N PHE A 84 -2.12 -2.42 1.27
CA PHE A 84 -2.07 -0.99 0.98
C PHE A 84 -3.37 -0.30 1.41
N LEU A 85 -3.42 1.03 1.32
CA LEU A 85 -4.66 1.80 1.48
C LEU A 85 -5.10 2.36 0.13
N PHE A 86 -6.42 2.29 -0.10
CA PHE A 86 -7.09 2.77 -1.29
C PHE A 86 -8.05 3.90 -0.92
N ILE A 87 -7.89 5.07 -1.56
CA ILE A 87 -8.78 6.22 -1.41
C ILE A 87 -9.44 6.46 -2.77
N LYS A 88 -10.77 6.45 -2.82
CA LYS A 88 -11.54 6.56 -4.07
C LYS A 88 -11.34 7.92 -4.75
N SER A 89 -11.32 7.94 -6.09
CA SER A 89 -11.34 9.16 -6.90
C SER A 89 -12.68 9.91 -6.80
N GLY A 90 -12.73 11.14 -7.31
CA GLY A 90 -13.96 11.94 -7.40
C GLY A 90 -14.37 12.67 -6.12
N ILE A 91 -13.49 12.75 -5.11
CA ILE A 91 -13.58 13.76 -4.06
C ILE A 91 -12.76 14.95 -4.56
N ASN A 92 -13.34 16.16 -4.60
CA ASN A 92 -12.88 17.43 -5.24
C ASN A 92 -11.40 17.84 -5.01
N VAL A 93 -10.45 17.00 -5.41
CA VAL A 93 -9.02 17.20 -5.22
C VAL A 93 -8.39 17.13 -6.60
N SER A 94 -8.55 18.21 -7.35
CA SER A 94 -7.72 18.42 -8.53
C SER A 94 -6.44 19.15 -8.09
N ILE A 95 -5.33 18.42 -8.04
CA ILE A 95 -4.00 19.00 -7.95
C ILE A 95 -3.59 19.44 -9.34
N SER A 96 -3.58 20.75 -9.61
CA SER A 96 -3.27 21.29 -10.94
C SER A 96 -1.80 21.66 -11.10
N ASP A 97 -1.26 22.46 -10.20
CA ASP A 97 -0.02 23.21 -10.46
C ASP A 97 1.07 23.01 -9.40
N GLU A 98 0.71 22.74 -8.16
CA GLU A 98 1.68 22.53 -7.09
C GLU A 98 1.15 21.55 -6.05
N PHE A 99 2.06 20.84 -5.40
CA PHE A 99 1.71 19.93 -4.31
C PHE A 99 2.89 19.58 -3.42
N THR A 100 2.56 19.03 -2.26
CA THR A 100 3.51 18.39 -1.35
C THR A 100 2.98 17.06 -0.88
N VAL A 101 3.82 16.04 -0.89
CA VAL A 101 3.57 14.75 -0.24
C VAL A 101 4.53 14.60 0.93
N GLN A 102 4.03 14.19 2.09
CA GLN A 102 4.84 13.91 3.26
C GLN A 102 4.42 12.56 3.88
N ALA A 103 5.37 11.84 4.47
CA ALA A 103 5.08 10.71 5.33
C ALA A 103 6.22 10.46 6.33
N TRP A 104 5.92 9.75 7.42
CA TRP A 104 6.93 9.01 8.18
C TRP A 104 6.99 7.59 7.66
N ILE A 105 8.19 7.08 7.40
CA ILE A 105 8.40 5.71 6.90
C ILE A 105 9.46 4.98 7.71
N ARG A 106 9.30 3.66 7.81
CA ARG A 106 10.33 2.74 8.31
C ARG A 106 10.36 1.49 7.43
N ALA A 107 11.20 1.56 6.39
CA ALA A 107 11.30 0.51 5.39
C ALA A 107 12.02 -0.73 5.94
N THR A 108 11.49 -1.92 5.66
CA THR A 108 12.12 -3.21 5.98
C THR A 108 12.92 -3.78 4.82
N LYS A 109 12.71 -3.25 3.61
CA LYS A 109 13.49 -3.62 2.43
C LYS A 109 13.73 -2.39 1.55
N PRO A 110 14.58 -1.43 1.98
CA PRO A 110 14.79 -0.18 1.23
C PRO A 110 15.23 -0.43 -0.22
N LYS A 111 16.19 -1.34 -0.42
CA LYS A 111 16.73 -1.68 -1.74
C LYS A 111 16.06 -2.95 -2.29
N GLN A 112 15.40 -2.83 -3.43
CA GLN A 112 14.86 -3.97 -4.17
C GLN A 112 14.68 -3.63 -5.66
N GLU A 113 14.34 -4.63 -6.49
CA GLU A 113 14.27 -4.47 -7.95
C GLU A 113 13.28 -3.40 -8.42
N ASN A 114 12.16 -3.24 -7.71
CA ASN A 114 11.08 -2.32 -8.08
C ASN A 114 10.98 -1.15 -7.10
N TYR A 115 10.45 -0.03 -7.60
CA TYR A 115 9.98 1.07 -6.76
C TYR A 115 8.98 0.59 -5.71
N GLN A 116 8.91 1.32 -4.60
CA GLN A 116 7.93 1.11 -3.53
C GLN A 116 7.17 2.41 -3.30
N GLY A 117 5.87 2.41 -3.59
CA GLY A 117 5.04 3.61 -3.44
C GLY A 117 4.72 3.88 -1.98
N ILE A 118 5.03 5.09 -1.51
CA ILE A 118 4.67 5.58 -0.18
C ILE A 118 3.27 6.18 -0.26
N LEU A 119 3.08 7.13 -1.18
CA LEU A 119 1.79 7.68 -1.58
C LEU A 119 1.84 8.03 -3.07
N ALA A 120 0.80 7.65 -3.82
CA ALA A 120 0.71 7.95 -5.25
C ALA A 120 -0.72 8.28 -5.66
N GLN A 121 -0.86 9.17 -6.63
CA GLN A 121 -2.09 9.40 -7.39
C GLN A 121 -1.71 9.44 -8.86
N ASN A 122 -1.77 8.29 -9.53
CA ASN A 122 -1.32 8.18 -10.91
C ASN A 122 -2.04 7.10 -11.72
N SER A 123 -2.07 7.34 -13.02
CA SER A 123 -2.34 6.36 -14.06
C SER A 123 -1.04 6.09 -14.83
N ASP A 124 -1.13 5.29 -15.90
CA ASP A 124 0.00 5.10 -16.81
C ASP A 124 0.35 6.36 -17.62
N SER A 125 -0.58 7.33 -17.71
CA SER A 125 -0.41 8.53 -18.54
C SER A 125 -0.21 9.82 -17.75
N SER A 126 -0.61 9.89 -16.48
CA SER A 126 -0.70 11.15 -15.73
C SER A 126 -0.58 10.93 -14.22
N GLY A 127 -0.18 11.95 -13.48
CA GLY A 127 -0.18 11.97 -12.02
C GLY A 127 1.20 12.04 -11.39
N PHE A 128 1.28 11.68 -10.11
CA PHE A 128 2.50 11.78 -9.32
C PHE A 128 2.61 10.67 -8.27
N GLY A 129 3.76 10.59 -7.62
CA GLY A 129 3.88 9.86 -6.36
C GLY A 129 5.25 10.02 -5.70
N LEU A 130 5.28 9.71 -4.41
CA LEU A 130 6.47 9.59 -3.58
C LEU A 130 6.82 8.11 -3.39
N TYR A 131 8.08 7.77 -3.61
CA TYR A 131 8.56 6.39 -3.67
C TYR A 131 9.86 6.21 -2.89
N VAL A 132 10.14 4.96 -2.51
CA VAL A 132 11.50 4.47 -2.37
C VAL A 132 11.92 3.89 -3.73
N ASP A 133 13.03 4.37 -4.30
CA ASP A 133 13.57 3.89 -5.57
C ASP A 133 14.27 2.52 -5.42
N SER A 134 14.70 1.94 -6.54
CA SER A 134 15.35 0.63 -6.54
C SER A 134 16.72 0.60 -5.84
N ASN A 135 17.35 1.75 -5.62
CA ASN A 135 18.60 1.90 -4.89
C ASN A 135 18.38 2.18 -3.40
N GLY A 136 17.13 2.40 -2.97
CA GLY A 136 16.76 2.73 -1.60
C GLY A 136 16.69 4.23 -1.30
N GLY A 137 16.84 5.10 -2.31
CA GLY A 137 16.66 6.55 -2.16
C GLY A 137 15.19 6.97 -2.19
N ILE A 138 14.90 8.19 -1.76
CA ILE A 138 13.55 8.76 -1.86
C ILE A 138 13.41 9.46 -3.19
N ALA A 139 12.32 9.16 -3.91
CA ALA A 139 12.07 9.65 -5.26
C ALA A 139 10.67 10.20 -5.43
N LEU A 140 10.58 11.38 -6.04
CA LEU A 140 9.37 11.92 -6.64
C LEU A 140 9.33 11.50 -8.11
N ARG A 141 8.18 10.98 -8.54
CA ARG A 141 7.91 10.74 -9.95
C ARG A 141 6.70 11.54 -10.40
N LEU A 142 6.89 12.33 -11.46
CA LEU A 142 5.86 13.06 -12.18
C LEU A 142 5.58 12.36 -13.50
N VAL A 143 4.31 12.23 -13.87
CA VAL A 143 3.89 11.53 -15.10
C VAL A 143 3.05 12.46 -15.96
N ARG A 144 3.39 12.52 -17.25
CA ARG A 144 2.57 13.12 -18.30
C ARG A 144 2.81 12.41 -19.62
N ASP A 145 1.74 12.11 -20.35
CA ASP A 145 1.77 11.45 -21.66
C ASP A 145 2.66 10.20 -21.68
N LYS A 146 2.58 9.39 -20.60
CA LYS A 146 3.40 8.19 -20.34
C LYS A 146 4.90 8.44 -20.15
N LYS A 147 5.35 9.69 -20.17
CA LYS A 147 6.70 10.09 -19.82
C LYS A 147 6.79 10.30 -18.32
N VAL A 148 7.91 9.86 -17.76
CA VAL A 148 8.21 9.96 -16.34
C VAL A 148 9.35 10.96 -16.18
N THR A 149 9.13 11.99 -15.37
CA THR A 149 10.20 12.83 -14.84
C THR A 149 10.44 12.44 -13.39
N GLU A 150 11.70 12.23 -13.03
CA GLU A 150 12.07 11.76 -11.70
C GLU A 150 13.06 12.71 -11.03
N VAL A 151 12.85 12.93 -9.74
CA VAL A 151 13.79 13.59 -8.84
C VAL A 151 14.00 12.67 -7.65
N ALA A 152 15.23 12.21 -7.46
CA ALA A 152 15.60 11.30 -6.37
C ALA A 152 16.75 11.86 -5.54
N THR A 153 16.75 11.55 -4.24
CA THR A 153 17.85 11.89 -3.32
C THR A 153 19.16 11.21 -3.74
N ASN A 154 19.08 10.06 -4.43
CA ASN A 154 20.21 9.17 -4.72
C ASN A 154 21.00 8.79 -3.46
N HIS A 155 20.32 8.81 -2.30
CA HIS A 155 20.92 8.58 -1.00
C HIS A 155 20.11 7.51 -0.27
N PRO A 156 20.62 6.27 -0.13
CA PRO A 156 19.83 5.17 0.38
C PRO A 156 19.44 5.38 1.85
N ILE A 157 18.17 5.14 2.18
CA ILE A 157 17.70 5.09 3.58
C ILE A 157 18.15 3.79 4.25
N GLN A 158 18.36 3.85 5.55
CA GLN A 158 18.75 2.69 6.36
C GLN A 158 17.54 1.79 6.67
N GLU A 159 17.74 0.48 6.57
CA GLU A 159 16.73 -0.51 6.93
C GLU A 159 16.32 -0.39 8.40
N GLY A 160 15.01 -0.43 8.65
CA GLY A 160 14.47 -0.49 10.00
C GLY A 160 14.59 0.82 10.79
N GLN A 161 15.00 1.92 10.16
CA GLN A 161 15.07 3.25 10.77
C GLN A 161 13.88 4.11 10.34
N TRP A 162 13.44 5.02 11.22
CA TRP A 162 12.40 5.97 10.89
C TRP A 162 12.99 7.13 10.09
N TYR A 163 12.32 7.49 8.99
CA TYR A 163 12.62 8.66 8.18
C TYR A 163 11.37 9.50 7.99
N PHE A 164 11.52 10.80 8.14
CA PHE A 164 10.58 11.77 7.61
C PHE A 164 10.94 12.03 6.15
N VAL A 165 9.96 11.89 5.26
CA VAL A 165 10.18 12.00 3.82
C VAL A 165 9.17 12.97 3.22
N VAL A 166 9.66 13.83 2.32
CA VAL A 166 8.86 14.87 1.68
C VAL A 166 9.24 14.97 0.21
N CYS A 167 8.25 15.23 -0.64
CA CYS A 167 8.50 15.83 -1.94
C CYS A 167 7.60 17.03 -2.18
N THR A 168 8.11 18.01 -2.90
CA THR A 168 7.34 19.18 -3.36
C THR A 168 7.50 19.34 -4.86
N TYR A 169 6.48 19.93 -5.48
CA TYR A 169 6.50 20.34 -6.88
C TYR A 169 5.76 21.66 -7.01
N ASP A 170 6.34 22.58 -7.78
CA ASP A 170 5.76 23.87 -8.15
C ASP A 170 5.94 24.05 -9.67
N ALA A 171 4.83 24.01 -10.40
CA ALA A 171 4.81 24.19 -11.85
C ALA A 171 5.16 25.62 -12.29
N ALA A 172 4.86 26.64 -11.48
CA ALA A 172 5.11 28.03 -11.82
C ALA A 172 6.61 28.34 -11.83
N SER A 173 7.35 27.82 -10.83
CA SER A 173 8.82 27.92 -10.81
C SER A 173 9.53 26.77 -11.54
N GLY A 174 8.80 25.70 -11.88
CA GLY A 174 9.35 24.48 -12.45
C GLY A 174 10.28 23.72 -11.50
N LYS A 175 10.16 23.95 -10.19
CA LYS A 175 11.02 23.33 -9.17
C LYS A 175 10.36 22.09 -8.57
N ALA A 176 11.17 21.07 -8.36
CA ALA A 176 10.81 19.88 -7.62
C ALA A 176 11.88 19.57 -6.57
N MET A 177 11.45 19.18 -5.39
CA MET A 177 12.33 18.82 -4.28
C MET A 177 11.96 17.45 -3.73
N VAL A 178 12.96 16.68 -3.32
CA VAL A 178 12.82 15.52 -2.45
C VAL A 178 13.73 15.66 -1.24
N MET A 179 13.21 15.27 -0.07
CA MET A 179 13.93 15.32 1.19
C MET A 179 13.71 14.02 1.97
N GLN A 180 14.77 13.55 2.63
CA GLN A 180 14.72 12.53 3.65
C GLN A 180 15.45 13.02 4.90
N ARG A 181 14.90 12.76 6.08
CA ARG A 181 15.54 13.06 7.36
C ARG A 181 15.34 11.91 8.35
N GLN A 182 16.43 11.36 8.87
CA GLN A 182 16.37 10.24 9.81
C GLN A 182 15.89 10.72 11.19
N ALA A 183 14.91 10.03 11.77
CA ALA A 183 14.59 10.20 13.19
C ALA A 183 15.56 9.38 14.05
N GLY A 184 16.14 10.03 15.05
CA GLY A 184 17.05 9.38 16.00
C GLY A 184 17.33 10.26 17.21
N ARG A 185 17.69 9.62 18.33
CA ARG A 185 18.17 10.35 19.53
C ARG A 185 19.53 11.03 19.30
N TRP A 186 20.28 10.51 18.33
CA TRP A 186 21.57 11.05 17.92
C TRP A 186 21.44 11.52 16.48
N PRO A 187 21.79 12.77 16.17
CA PRO A 187 21.82 13.25 14.80
C PRO A 187 22.72 12.35 13.96
N ASN A 188 22.24 11.97 12.78
CA ASN A 188 23.03 11.30 11.77
C ASN A 188 22.98 12.13 10.49
N PRO A 189 23.79 13.20 10.38
CA PRO A 189 23.75 14.12 9.24
C PRO A 189 24.00 13.40 7.91
N ASP A 190 24.76 12.30 7.95
CA ASP A 190 25.07 11.49 6.77
C ASP A 190 23.88 10.69 6.26
N ALA A 191 22.78 10.57 7.03
CA ALA A 191 21.55 9.91 6.57
C ALA A 191 20.54 10.88 5.95
N ASP A 192 20.67 12.16 6.25
CA ASP A 192 19.79 13.22 5.76
C ASP A 192 20.21 13.62 4.35
N CYS A 193 19.23 13.84 3.48
CA CYS A 193 19.51 14.29 2.13
C CYS A 193 18.34 15.11 1.61
N GLU A 194 18.66 16.25 1.00
CA GLU A 194 17.71 17.09 0.28
C GLU A 194 18.26 17.35 -1.12
N ARG A 195 17.38 17.27 -2.11
CA ARG A 195 17.72 17.59 -3.49
C ARG A 195 16.60 18.41 -4.10
N SER A 196 16.93 19.60 -4.58
CA SER A 196 16.04 20.48 -5.34
C SER A 196 16.59 20.65 -6.76
N VAL A 197 15.72 20.46 -7.77
CA VAL A 197 16.09 20.58 -9.19
C VAL A 197 14.98 21.26 -9.98
N SER A 198 15.36 21.88 -11.10
CA SER A 198 14.39 22.30 -12.11
C SER A 198 13.99 21.11 -12.98
N VAL A 199 12.68 20.90 -13.15
CA VAL A 199 12.12 19.89 -14.04
C VAL A 199 11.63 20.55 -15.34
N PRO A 200 11.60 19.82 -16.47
CA PRO A 200 11.06 20.34 -17.72
C PRO A 200 9.63 20.88 -17.57
N GLU A 201 9.32 21.95 -18.30
CA GLU A 201 7.95 22.46 -18.38
C GLU A 201 7.02 21.36 -18.90
N GLY A 202 5.87 21.21 -18.23
CA GLY A 202 4.92 20.16 -18.55
C GLY A 202 5.37 18.76 -18.13
N SER A 203 6.27 18.60 -17.15
CA SER A 203 6.59 17.27 -16.58
C SER A 203 5.41 16.59 -15.87
N PHE A 204 4.37 17.33 -15.52
CA PHE A 204 3.21 16.86 -14.76
C PHE A 204 1.90 17.08 -15.52
N ALA A 205 0.95 16.16 -15.31
CA ALA A 205 -0.45 16.34 -15.62
C ALA A 205 -1.30 15.78 -14.48
N SER A 206 -2.27 16.58 -14.01
CA SER A 206 -3.23 16.16 -13.01
C SER A 206 -4.04 14.95 -13.46
N THR A 207 -4.56 14.18 -12.51
CA THR A 207 -5.40 13.03 -12.80
C THR A 207 -6.39 12.81 -11.66
N ASP A 208 -7.62 12.43 -12.00
CA ASP A 208 -8.65 12.07 -11.02
C ASP A 208 -8.78 10.55 -10.93
N VAL A 209 -7.71 9.93 -10.44
CA VAL A 209 -7.69 8.50 -10.09
C VAL A 209 -7.52 8.34 -8.60
N ALA A 210 -7.73 7.11 -8.13
CA ALA A 210 -7.60 6.77 -6.73
C ALA A 210 -6.21 7.12 -6.18
N ILE A 211 -6.16 7.59 -4.94
CA ILE A 211 -4.91 7.75 -4.20
C ILE A 211 -4.61 6.40 -3.54
N THR A 212 -3.35 5.97 -3.61
CA THR A 212 -2.87 4.78 -2.91
C THR A 212 -1.79 5.14 -1.91
N ILE A 213 -1.84 4.55 -0.72
CA ILE A 213 -0.76 4.61 0.29
C ILE A 213 -0.18 3.21 0.45
N ALA A 214 1.14 3.11 0.51
CA ALA A 214 1.90 1.84 0.46
C ALA A 214 1.80 1.07 -0.88
N ALA A 215 1.37 1.74 -1.94
CA ALA A 215 1.43 1.23 -3.32
C ALA A 215 1.73 2.37 -4.29
N GLY A 216 2.34 2.04 -5.43
CA GLY A 216 2.68 2.98 -6.49
C GLY A 216 1.56 3.23 -7.50
N GLY A 217 0.31 3.10 -7.07
CA GLY A 217 -0.89 3.12 -7.90
C GLY A 217 -1.52 1.74 -8.11
N LEU A 218 -2.49 1.69 -9.03
CA LEU A 218 -3.22 0.47 -9.39
C LEU A 218 -2.85 0.00 -10.81
N GLN A 219 -3.09 -1.28 -11.09
CA GLN A 219 -3.01 -1.83 -12.44
C GLN A 219 -4.21 -1.38 -13.27
N GLU A 220 -3.97 -0.99 -14.52
CA GLU A 220 -5.04 -0.56 -15.44
C GLU A 220 -6.03 -1.70 -15.72
N GLY A 221 -7.33 -1.38 -15.76
CA GLY A 221 -8.39 -2.33 -16.12
C GLY A 221 -8.73 -3.39 -15.07
N SER A 222 -8.18 -3.31 -13.84
CA SER A 222 -8.54 -4.17 -12.70
C SER A 222 -9.18 -3.33 -11.59
N GLU A 223 -10.16 -3.89 -10.87
CA GLU A 223 -10.95 -3.12 -9.90
C GLU A 223 -10.07 -2.56 -8.77
N ILE A 224 -9.22 -3.38 -8.15
CA ILE A 224 -8.32 -2.98 -7.05
C ILE A 224 -7.08 -3.91 -7.06
N ALA A 225 -6.11 -3.64 -7.93
CA ALA A 225 -4.87 -4.40 -8.02
C ALA A 225 -3.65 -3.49 -7.83
N PRO A 226 -2.92 -3.58 -6.71
CA PRO A 226 -1.79 -2.68 -6.48
C PRO A 226 -0.59 -3.03 -7.37
N ARG A 227 0.31 -2.06 -7.51
CA ARG A 227 1.66 -2.22 -8.06
C ARG A 227 2.66 -1.57 -7.12
N ASN A 228 3.92 -2.03 -7.16
CA ASN A 228 5.03 -1.38 -6.44
C ASN A 228 4.73 -1.18 -4.95
N CYS A 229 4.27 -2.23 -4.26
CA CYS A 229 3.90 -2.17 -2.85
C CYS A 229 5.10 -1.87 -1.95
N PHE A 230 4.87 -1.12 -0.88
CA PHE A 230 5.89 -0.77 0.10
C PHE A 230 6.01 -1.80 1.22
N ASN A 231 7.26 -2.14 1.57
CA ASN A 231 7.57 -3.04 2.68
C ASN A 231 8.04 -2.25 3.90
N GLY A 232 7.25 -2.29 4.96
CA GLY A 232 7.58 -1.65 6.24
C GLY A 232 6.45 -0.80 6.78
N LYS A 233 6.78 0.14 7.67
CA LYS A 233 5.77 1.00 8.29
C LYS A 233 5.63 2.34 7.58
N ILE A 234 4.39 2.82 7.49
CA ILE A 234 4.07 4.21 7.16
C ILE A 234 3.24 4.79 8.31
N GLU A 235 3.45 6.06 8.62
CA GLU A 235 2.67 6.85 9.58
C GLU A 235 2.47 8.28 9.08
N SER A 236 1.32 8.86 9.43
CA SER A 236 0.93 10.23 9.10
C SER A 236 1.25 10.66 7.66
N PRO A 237 0.84 9.89 6.63
CA PRO A 237 0.96 10.38 5.26
C PRO A 237 0.02 11.58 5.06
N ARG A 238 0.50 12.57 4.32
CA ARG A 238 -0.20 13.83 4.07
C ARG A 238 0.01 14.28 2.63
N LEU A 239 -1.00 14.98 2.12
CA LEU A 239 -1.03 15.57 0.79
C LEU A 239 -1.49 17.02 0.92
N PHE A 240 -0.76 17.94 0.30
CA PHE A 240 -1.09 19.37 0.22
C PHE A 240 -1.15 19.80 -1.25
N ALA A 241 -2.02 20.75 -1.57
CA ALA A 241 -2.15 21.40 -2.87
C ALA A 241 -1.30 22.68 -2.97
N GLN A 242 -0.17 22.70 -2.25
CA GLN A 242 0.85 23.74 -2.34
C GLN A 242 2.24 23.14 -2.17
N SER A 243 3.26 23.78 -2.73
CA SER A 243 4.67 23.47 -2.45
C SER A 243 5.06 24.09 -1.11
N LEU A 244 5.24 23.27 -0.08
CA LEU A 244 5.55 23.76 1.27
C LEU A 244 6.92 24.43 1.37
N THR A 245 7.03 25.44 2.24
CA THR A 245 8.31 26.06 2.59
C THR A 245 9.12 25.20 3.55
N SER A 246 10.40 25.52 3.73
CA SER A 246 11.26 24.82 4.68
C SER A 246 10.75 24.92 6.12
N GLU A 247 10.15 26.06 6.51
CA GLU A 247 9.56 26.25 7.85
C GLU A 247 8.31 25.38 8.05
N GLU A 248 7.46 25.27 7.02
CA GLU A 248 6.29 24.41 7.03
C GLU A 248 6.68 22.93 7.10
N VAL A 249 7.71 22.53 6.34
CA VAL A 249 8.31 21.19 6.41
C VAL A 249 8.87 20.90 7.81
N GLU A 250 9.56 21.85 8.41
CA GLU A 250 10.11 21.72 9.77
C GLU A 250 9.02 21.62 10.84
N HIS A 251 7.93 22.38 10.68
CA HIS A 251 6.75 22.29 11.53
C HIS A 251 6.18 20.87 11.50
N LEU A 252 6.03 20.26 10.32
CA LEU A 252 5.55 18.88 10.20
C LEU A 252 6.53 17.83 10.71
N PHE A 253 7.84 18.03 10.52
CA PHE A 253 8.88 17.16 11.08
C PHE A 253 8.85 17.15 12.62
N SER A 254 8.49 18.28 13.24
CA SER A 254 8.38 18.44 14.69
C SER A 254 6.99 18.06 15.24
N ASP A 255 6.25 17.20 14.54
CA ASP A 255 4.88 16.77 14.89
C ASP A 255 3.86 17.92 14.97
N GLY A 256 4.11 19.03 14.27
CA GLY A 256 3.17 20.13 14.12
C GLY A 256 1.85 19.70 13.46
N SER A 257 0.76 20.35 13.89
CA SER A 257 -0.58 20.13 13.34
C SER A 257 -0.61 20.48 11.84
N PRO A 258 -1.03 19.55 10.96
CA PRO A 258 -1.11 19.81 9.53
C PRO A 258 -2.21 20.81 9.16
N GLU A 259 -3.25 20.95 9.98
CA GLU A 259 -4.36 21.89 9.78
C GLU A 259 -3.92 23.35 9.94
N ALA A 260 -2.75 23.60 10.55
CA ALA A 260 -2.14 24.93 10.63
C ALA A 260 -1.52 25.40 9.31
N ILE A 261 -1.35 24.50 8.34
CA ILE A 261 -0.76 24.77 7.03
C ILE A 261 -1.87 24.84 5.97
N PRO A 262 -1.94 25.91 5.16
CA PRO A 262 -2.90 26.02 4.07
C PRO A 262 -2.79 24.89 3.04
N GLY A 263 -3.86 24.71 2.25
CA GLY A 263 -3.85 23.76 1.14
C GLY A 263 -3.77 22.28 1.56
N LEU A 264 -4.05 21.93 2.83
CA LEU A 264 -4.14 20.54 3.25
C LEU A 264 -5.28 19.83 2.50
N ILE A 265 -4.91 18.80 1.75
CA ILE A 265 -5.83 18.01 0.93
C ILE A 265 -6.24 16.73 1.66
N GLY A 266 -5.27 16.01 2.22
CA GLY A 266 -5.52 14.76 2.92
C GLY A 266 -4.50 14.56 4.03
N ALA A 267 -4.98 14.13 5.19
CA ALA A 267 -4.13 13.74 6.31
C ALA A 267 -4.72 12.48 6.92
N TRP A 268 -4.00 11.36 6.81
CA TRP A 268 -4.48 10.08 7.32
C TRP A 268 -3.82 9.75 8.66
N ASP A 269 -4.56 9.92 9.75
CA ASP A 269 -4.12 9.52 11.09
C ASP A 269 -4.62 8.10 11.40
N PHE A 270 -3.72 7.13 11.26
CA PHE A 270 -4.06 5.72 11.45
C PHE A 270 -4.40 5.35 12.90
N SER A 271 -4.11 6.23 13.87
CA SER A 271 -4.44 6.02 15.28
C SER A 271 -5.91 6.33 15.61
N LYS A 272 -6.60 7.10 14.76
CA LYS A 272 -7.99 7.54 14.98
C LYS A 272 -9.02 6.48 14.65
N THR A 273 -8.62 5.40 13.99
CA THR A 273 -9.49 4.29 13.62
C THR A 273 -9.09 3.01 14.35
N PRO A 274 -10.04 2.18 14.79
CA PRO A 274 -9.73 0.90 15.42
C PRO A 274 -8.84 0.02 14.54
N ALA A 275 -7.87 -0.66 15.15
CA ALA A 275 -6.91 -1.50 14.41
C ALA A 275 -7.55 -2.68 13.64
N ASN A 276 -8.78 -3.07 14.00
CA ASN A 276 -9.56 -4.09 13.30
C ASN A 276 -10.50 -3.53 12.22
N SER A 277 -10.51 -2.21 12.02
CA SER A 277 -11.31 -1.57 10.97
C SER A 277 -10.63 -1.65 9.61
N THR A 278 -11.42 -1.73 8.55
CA THR A 278 -10.96 -1.54 7.17
C THR A 278 -11.05 -0.08 6.73
N GLU A 279 -11.50 0.83 7.57
CA GLU A 279 -11.55 2.27 7.29
C GLU A 279 -10.39 3.02 7.96
N ILE A 280 -9.89 4.03 7.27
CA ILE A 280 -8.94 5.04 7.73
C ILE A 280 -9.59 6.41 7.55
N ILE A 281 -9.67 7.18 8.63
CA ILE A 281 -10.24 8.53 8.61
C ILE A 281 -9.21 9.51 8.05
N ASP A 282 -9.69 10.40 7.18
CA ASP A 282 -8.99 11.62 6.80
C ASP A 282 -9.34 12.75 7.79
N ILE A 283 -8.32 13.32 8.45
CA ILE A 283 -8.48 14.40 9.43
C ILE A 283 -8.41 15.80 8.81
N SER A 284 -8.16 15.92 7.50
CA SER A 284 -8.10 17.22 6.82
C SER A 284 -9.46 17.95 6.74
N GLY A 285 -10.56 17.22 6.90
CA GLY A 285 -11.92 17.72 6.68
C GLY A 285 -12.45 17.52 5.25
N ASN A 286 -11.63 17.03 4.32
CA ASN A 286 -12.02 16.80 2.92
C ASN A 286 -12.68 15.43 2.67
N GLN A 287 -12.83 14.61 3.72
CA GLN A 287 -13.51 13.30 3.68
C GLN A 287 -12.84 12.29 2.74
N LEU A 288 -11.52 12.38 2.54
CA LEU A 288 -10.72 11.43 1.78
C LEU A 288 -10.46 10.13 2.55
N ASN A 289 -11.50 9.52 3.14
CA ASN A 289 -11.35 8.31 3.93
C ASN A 289 -10.76 7.16 3.08
N GLY A 290 -9.80 6.45 3.66
CA GLY A 290 -9.14 5.32 3.03
C GLY A 290 -9.77 3.99 3.40
N THR A 291 -9.70 3.04 2.46
CA THR A 291 -10.03 1.64 2.67
C THR A 291 -8.76 0.80 2.73
N VAL A 292 -8.64 -0.02 3.75
CA VAL A 292 -7.54 -0.96 3.95
C VAL A 292 -7.74 -2.19 3.07
N VAL A 293 -6.73 -2.54 2.27
CA VAL A 293 -6.74 -3.72 1.38
C VAL A 293 -5.68 -4.73 1.83
N ASN A 294 -6.04 -6.02 1.82
CA ASN A 294 -5.20 -7.15 2.26
C ASN A 294 -4.70 -7.06 3.72
N PHE A 295 -5.41 -6.31 4.57
CA PHE A 295 -5.31 -6.30 6.04
C PHE A 295 -3.86 -6.27 6.62
N PRO A 296 -3.08 -5.21 6.34
CA PRO A 296 -1.78 -4.97 6.96
C PRO A 296 -1.90 -4.90 8.49
N MET A 297 -0.79 -5.11 9.19
CA MET A 297 -0.77 -5.06 10.65
C MET A 297 -0.91 -3.62 11.16
N ARG A 298 -1.95 -3.34 11.95
CA ARG A 298 -2.31 -2.00 12.45
C ARG A 298 -2.13 -1.82 13.95
N GLY A 299 -2.12 -0.57 14.40
CA GLY A 299 -2.01 -0.20 15.82
C GLY A 299 -0.62 -0.48 16.37
N LEU A 300 0.40 -0.16 15.57
CA LEU A 300 1.81 -0.43 15.84
C LEU A 300 2.55 0.85 16.21
N THR A 301 3.63 0.70 16.97
CA THR A 301 4.50 1.79 17.40
C THR A 301 4.94 2.68 16.24
N GLY A 302 4.71 3.98 16.38
CA GLY A 302 5.07 5.04 15.45
C GLY A 302 6.50 5.55 15.61
N HIS A 303 6.81 6.62 14.89
CA HIS A 303 8.10 7.32 14.91
C HIS A 303 8.36 8.02 16.25
N ASN A 304 7.30 8.50 16.90
CA ASN A 304 7.34 9.22 18.19
C ASN A 304 7.19 8.30 19.42
N TRP A 305 7.23 6.97 19.26
CA TRP A 305 7.05 6.03 20.38
C TRP A 305 8.23 6.09 21.35
N THR A 306 7.95 6.35 22.62
CA THR A 306 9.00 6.64 23.64
C THR A 306 9.42 5.43 24.46
N GLY A 307 8.73 4.29 24.34
CA GLY A 307 8.97 3.11 25.18
C GLY A 307 8.40 3.19 26.60
N ARG A 308 7.53 4.18 26.90
CA ARG A 308 6.99 4.39 28.25
C ARG A 308 5.59 3.82 28.45
N ILE A 309 4.76 3.86 27.41
CA ILE A 309 3.37 3.38 27.45
C ILE A 309 3.23 2.25 26.44
N PHE A 310 2.88 1.06 26.92
CA PHE A 310 2.72 -0.15 26.10
C PHE A 310 1.27 -0.40 25.66
N SER A 311 0.34 0.45 26.13
CA SER A 311 -1.08 0.41 25.80
C SER A 311 -1.39 1.42 24.70
N ARG A 312 -1.75 0.94 23.51
CA ARG A 312 -2.22 1.81 22.41
C ARG A 312 -3.50 2.60 22.74
N LYS A 313 -4.26 2.14 23.74
CA LYS A 313 -5.46 2.85 24.21
C LYS A 313 -5.08 4.07 25.06
N GLU A 314 -4.00 3.98 25.82
CA GLU A 314 -3.51 5.06 26.69
C GLU A 314 -2.67 6.09 25.93
N ALA A 315 -1.93 5.67 24.90
CA ALA A 315 -1.11 6.55 24.06
C ALA A 315 -1.34 6.33 22.55
N PRO A 316 -2.57 6.52 22.02
CA PRO A 316 -2.89 6.22 20.62
C PRO A 316 -2.00 6.95 19.62
N HIS A 317 -1.59 8.19 19.94
CA HIS A 317 -0.68 9.00 19.12
C HIS A 317 0.73 8.39 18.94
N GLN A 318 1.13 7.41 19.76
CA GLN A 318 2.39 6.67 19.59
C GLN A 318 2.22 5.35 18.84
N TYR A 319 1.00 5.03 18.42
CA TYR A 319 0.64 3.79 17.74
C TYR A 319 -0.07 4.06 16.40
N GLY A 320 0.32 5.14 15.72
CA GLY A 320 -0.23 5.62 14.45
C GLY A 320 0.41 5.02 13.21
N SER A 321 1.17 3.92 13.32
CA SER A 321 1.77 3.26 12.16
C SER A 321 1.01 2.00 11.73
N ILE A 322 1.06 1.73 10.43
CA ILE A 322 0.61 0.49 9.80
C ILE A 322 1.82 -0.16 9.12
N HIS A 323 2.00 -1.47 9.31
CA HIS A 323 3.05 -2.24 8.64
C HIS A 323 2.49 -2.94 7.40
N PHE A 324 3.00 -2.56 6.24
CA PHE A 324 2.65 -3.08 4.93
C PHE A 324 3.67 -4.12 4.45
N HIS A 325 3.14 -5.09 3.70
CA HIS A 325 3.78 -6.28 3.15
C HIS A 325 3.38 -6.46 1.69
#